data_AF-A0A1I3Y3I7-F1
#
_entry.id   AF-A0A1I3Y3I7-F1
#
_cell.length_a   1.000
_cell.length_b   1.000
_cell.length_c   1.000
_cell.angle_alpha   90.00
_cell.angle_beta   90.00
_cell.angle_gamma   90.00
#
_symmetry.space_group_name_H-M   'P 1'
#
loop_
_entity.id
_entity.type
_entity.pdbx_description
1 polymer ?
#
loop_
_entity_poly.entity_id
_entity_poly.type
_entity_poly.pdbx_seq_one_letter_code
_entity_poly.pdbx_strand_id
1 'polypeptide(L)'
;MKPLLTRTALQVLALLGALCLAPSAQARGCTARIVDGWVRLPPAQMPMMAGFGRIENRCPTPITIVGVSSPAFGDSSLHETRIVDGISRMRALPELRIAPDGNATLKPGGMHLMLMQPHAPLKPGSKVVVEFALKGGGVLRGELEARKP
;
A
#
# COMPACT_ATOMS: atom_id res chain seq x y z
N MET A 1 77.21 -41.41 9.75
CA MET A 1 76.41 -42.48 10.38
C MET A 1 75.05 -41.87 10.74
N LYS A 2 73.98 -42.28 10.04
CA LYS A 2 72.59 -41.87 10.26
C LYS A 2 71.76 -43.14 10.51
N PRO A 3 70.85 -43.10 11.49
CA PRO A 3 69.48 -43.56 11.28
C PRO A 3 68.52 -42.43 11.68
N LEU A 4 67.58 -41.92 10.87
CA LEU A 4 66.35 -42.53 10.35
C LEU A 4 65.59 -43.34 11.41
N LEU A 5 64.57 -42.73 12.02
CA LEU A 5 63.19 -43.25 12.14
C LEU A 5 62.40 -42.38 13.14
N THR A 6 61.31 -41.75 12.68
CA THR A 6 59.96 -41.89 13.27
C THR A 6 58.92 -41.25 12.35
N ARG A 7 58.12 -42.12 11.72
CA ARG A 7 56.83 -41.81 11.10
C ARG A 7 55.76 -42.03 12.17
N THR A 8 54.77 -41.13 12.26
CA THR A 8 53.38 -41.23 12.82
C THR A 8 53.06 -39.92 13.55
N ALA A 9 51.90 -39.27 13.48
CA ALA A 9 50.66 -39.50 12.76
C ALA A 9 49.87 -38.16 12.78
N LEU A 10 49.05 -38.00 11.75
CA LEU A 10 48.04 -36.97 11.55
C LEU A 10 46.97 -37.01 12.66
N GLN A 11 46.77 -35.93 13.43
CA GLN A 11 45.56 -35.68 14.25
C GLN A 11 45.26 -34.17 14.23
N VAL A 12 44.45 -33.70 13.28
CA VAL A 12 43.00 -33.47 13.43
C VAL A 12 42.68 -32.52 14.59
N LEU A 13 42.50 -31.23 14.27
CA LEU A 13 41.56 -30.39 15.01
C LEU A 13 40.97 -29.33 14.05
N ALA A 14 40.11 -29.80 13.15
CA ALA A 14 39.19 -28.94 12.42
C ALA A 14 38.15 -28.43 13.43
N LEU A 15 38.36 -27.25 14.01
CA LEU A 15 37.30 -26.56 14.75
C LEU A 15 36.24 -26.10 13.74
N LEU A 16 35.15 -26.87 13.71
CA LEU A 16 33.85 -26.51 13.18
C LEU A 16 33.39 -25.18 13.81
N GLY A 17 33.66 -24.07 13.13
CA GLY A 17 32.89 -22.84 13.29
C GLY A 17 31.57 -23.00 12.55
N ALA A 18 30.62 -23.73 13.14
CA ALA A 18 29.25 -23.79 12.65
C ALA A 18 28.61 -22.40 12.83
N LEU A 19 28.76 -21.57 11.80
CA LEU A 19 28.05 -20.31 11.68
C LEU A 19 26.56 -20.67 11.55
N CYS A 20 25.81 -20.53 12.65
CA CYS A 20 24.36 -20.62 12.66
C CYS A 20 23.80 -19.57 11.69
N LEU A 21 23.61 -19.95 10.43
CA LEU A 21 22.66 -19.28 9.54
C LEU A 21 21.26 -19.60 10.09
N ALA A 22 20.83 -18.83 11.08
CA ALA A 22 19.44 -18.79 11.45
C ALA A 22 18.66 -18.36 10.19
N PRO A 23 17.69 -19.16 9.71
CA PRO A 23 16.82 -18.70 8.65
C PRO A 23 16.07 -17.49 9.18
N SER A 24 16.36 -16.32 8.63
CA SER A 24 15.56 -15.12 8.83
C SER A 24 14.13 -15.50 8.44
N ALA A 25 13.25 -15.65 9.44
CA ALA A 25 11.83 -15.78 9.19
C ALA A 25 11.40 -14.49 8.52
N GLN A 26 11.39 -14.49 7.19
CA GLN A 26 10.66 -13.49 6.42
C GLN A 26 9.22 -13.66 6.86
N ALA A 27 8.78 -12.75 7.74
CA ALA A 27 7.37 -12.55 8.00
C ALA A 27 6.73 -12.49 6.62
N ARG A 28 5.93 -13.50 6.26
CA ARG A 28 5.11 -13.44 5.06
C ARG A 28 4.19 -12.25 5.28
N GLY A 29 4.61 -11.10 4.78
CA GLY A 29 3.92 -9.84 5.01
C GLY A 29 2.51 -10.01 4.50
N CYS A 30 1.54 -9.96 5.41
CA CYS A 30 0.18 -9.75 4.99
C CYS A 30 0.15 -8.36 4.33
N THR A 31 -0.50 -8.28 3.16
CA THR A 31 -0.49 -7.05 2.37
C THR A 31 -1.92 -6.58 2.20
N ALA A 32 -2.22 -5.40 2.73
CA ALA A 32 -3.41 -4.68 2.34
C ALA A 32 -3.32 -4.34 0.84
N ARG A 33 -4.45 -4.23 0.15
CA ARG A 33 -4.47 -3.83 -1.26
C ARG A 33 -5.72 -3.02 -1.59
N ILE A 34 -5.63 -2.15 -2.58
CA ILE A 34 -6.81 -1.62 -3.25
C ILE A 34 -7.11 -2.50 -4.47
N VAL A 35 -8.37 -2.90 -4.61
CA VAL A 35 -8.88 -3.67 -5.76
C VAL A 35 -9.96 -2.87 -6.46
N ASP A 36 -10.17 -3.19 -7.73
CA ASP A 36 -11.19 -2.58 -8.59
C ASP A 36 -11.08 -1.04 -8.62
N GLY A 37 -9.85 -0.54 -8.52
CA GLY A 37 -9.54 0.87 -8.39
C GLY A 37 -9.74 1.64 -9.69
N TRP A 38 -10.43 2.78 -9.62
CA TRP A 38 -10.64 3.65 -10.78
C TRP A 38 -10.78 5.12 -10.41
N VAL A 39 -10.42 6.00 -11.36
CA VAL A 39 -10.64 7.45 -11.24
C VAL A 39 -11.75 7.85 -12.21
N ARG A 40 -12.74 8.58 -11.70
CA ARG A 40 -13.82 9.11 -12.52
C ARG A 40 -13.34 10.34 -13.28
N LEU A 41 -13.30 10.24 -14.60
CA LEU A 41 -13.01 11.36 -15.48
C LEU A 41 -14.22 12.32 -15.54
N PRO A 42 -14.03 13.62 -15.28
CA PRO A 42 -15.08 14.61 -15.48
C PRO A 42 -15.35 14.85 -16.98
N PRO A 43 -16.55 15.33 -17.36
CA PRO A 43 -16.89 15.64 -18.76
C PRO A 43 -16.04 16.75 -19.38
N ALA A 44 -15.57 17.67 -18.54
CA ALA A 44 -14.66 18.76 -18.89
C ALA A 44 -13.46 18.73 -17.93
N GLN A 45 -12.39 19.46 -18.28
CA GLN A 45 -11.24 19.60 -17.38
C GLN A 45 -11.68 20.29 -16.09
N MET A 46 -11.43 19.64 -14.96
CA MET A 46 -11.78 20.13 -13.62
C MET A 46 -10.53 20.11 -12.74
N PRO A 47 -10.42 21.01 -11.74
CA PRO A 47 -9.30 21.03 -10.82
C PRO A 47 -9.30 19.84 -9.85
N MET A 48 -10.26 18.92 -9.96
CA MET A 48 -10.50 17.83 -9.04
C MET A 48 -11.09 16.61 -9.75
N MET A 49 -10.76 15.42 -9.25
CA MET A 49 -11.32 14.14 -9.67
C MET A 49 -11.61 13.28 -8.43
N ALA A 50 -12.46 12.26 -8.60
CA ALA A 50 -12.77 11.31 -7.54
C ALA A 50 -12.21 9.92 -7.88
N GLY A 51 -11.50 9.31 -6.93
CA GLY A 51 -11.04 7.93 -7.00
C GLY A 51 -11.92 6.99 -6.17
N PHE A 52 -12.11 5.78 -6.68
CA PHE A 52 -12.99 4.75 -6.14
C PHE A 52 -12.31 3.38 -6.19
N GLY A 53 -12.87 2.40 -5.51
CA GLY A 53 -12.33 1.04 -5.41
C GLY A 53 -12.66 0.41 -4.06
N ARG A 54 -11.95 -0.64 -3.68
CA ARG A 54 -12.13 -1.28 -2.38
C ARG A 54 -10.78 -1.59 -1.77
N ILE A 55 -10.54 -1.09 -0.56
CA ILE A 55 -9.33 -1.37 0.19
C ILE A 55 -9.61 -2.61 1.04
N GLU A 56 -8.87 -3.69 0.79
CA GLU A 56 -8.96 -4.93 1.54
C GLU A 56 -7.77 -5.03 2.49
N ASN A 57 -8.06 -5.29 3.76
CA ASN A 57 -7.06 -5.68 4.74
C ASN A 57 -7.07 -7.19 4.89
N ARG A 58 -6.09 -7.89 4.32
CA ARG A 58 -5.91 -9.35 4.49
C ARG A 58 -4.91 -9.69 5.59
N CYS A 59 -4.62 -8.73 6.48
CA CYS A 59 -3.79 -8.93 7.64
C CYS A 59 -4.57 -9.46 8.84
N PRO A 60 -3.92 -10.22 9.73
CA PRO A 60 -4.50 -10.63 11.01
C PRO A 60 -4.61 -9.46 12.01
N THR A 61 -4.04 -8.29 11.68
CA THR A 61 -4.08 -7.06 12.47
C THR A 61 -4.83 -5.96 11.73
N PRO A 62 -5.46 -5.01 12.45
CA PRO A 62 -6.08 -3.86 11.81
C PRO A 62 -5.02 -2.96 11.18
N ILE A 63 -5.34 -2.37 10.04
CA ILE A 63 -4.58 -1.27 9.46
C ILE A 63 -5.33 0.05 9.69
N THR A 64 -4.59 1.15 9.75
CA THR A 64 -5.19 2.49 9.76
C THR A 64 -4.50 3.33 8.72
N ILE A 65 -5.24 3.83 7.74
CA ILE A 65 -4.74 4.79 6.76
C ILE A 65 -4.85 6.17 7.39
N VAL A 66 -3.78 6.97 7.28
CA VAL A 66 -3.68 8.32 7.87
C VAL A 66 -3.37 9.40 6.82
N GLY A 67 -3.22 9.01 5.56
CA GLY A 67 -2.93 9.93 4.47
C GLY A 67 -2.98 9.24 3.12
N VAL A 68 -3.13 10.04 2.07
CA VAL A 68 -3.08 9.60 0.67
C VAL A 68 -2.18 10.55 -0.09
N SER A 69 -1.42 10.03 -1.05
CA SER A 69 -0.68 10.84 -2.02
C SER A 69 -0.75 10.19 -3.39
N SER A 70 -0.47 10.99 -4.42
CA SER A 70 -0.30 10.53 -5.78
C SER A 70 0.68 11.46 -6.51
N PRO A 71 1.66 10.94 -7.25
CA PRO A 71 2.56 11.79 -8.05
C PRO A 71 1.83 12.52 -9.19
N ALA A 72 0.63 12.08 -9.57
CA ALA A 72 -0.18 12.71 -10.63
C ALA A 72 -0.98 13.95 -10.17
N PHE A 73 -1.05 14.20 -8.86
CA PHE A 73 -1.93 15.22 -8.26
C PHE A 73 -1.16 16.03 -7.21
N GLY A 74 -1.46 17.32 -7.08
CA GLY A 74 -0.84 18.19 -6.09
C GLY A 74 -1.32 17.93 -4.66
N ASP A 75 -2.56 17.45 -4.50
CA ASP A 75 -3.11 17.04 -3.21
C ASP A 75 -4.02 15.82 -3.38
N SER A 76 -4.04 14.94 -2.38
CA SER A 76 -4.87 13.73 -2.36
C SER A 76 -5.31 13.40 -0.95
N SER A 77 -6.59 13.08 -0.77
CA SER A 77 -7.14 12.82 0.56
C SER A 77 -8.30 11.84 0.52
N LEU A 78 -8.59 11.19 1.65
CA LEU A 78 -9.79 10.36 1.82
C LEU A 78 -10.95 11.25 2.26
N HIS A 79 -12.10 11.10 1.62
CA HIS A 79 -13.32 11.84 1.91
C HIS A 79 -14.49 10.89 2.07
N GLU A 80 -15.55 11.35 2.73
CA GLU A 80 -16.87 10.73 2.73
C GLU A 80 -17.93 11.72 2.28
N THR A 81 -18.88 11.23 1.51
CA THR A 81 -20.13 11.94 1.21
C THR A 81 -21.23 11.42 2.13
N ARG A 82 -21.97 12.34 2.75
CA ARG A 82 -23.17 12.03 3.56
C ARG A 82 -24.29 12.99 3.21
N ILE A 83 -25.53 12.53 3.33
CA ILE A 83 -26.70 13.41 3.30
C ILE A 83 -26.94 13.90 4.72
N VAL A 84 -26.93 15.22 4.91
CA VAL A 84 -27.25 15.90 6.17
C VAL A 84 -28.35 16.89 5.85
N ASP A 85 -29.52 16.74 6.48
CA ASP A 85 -30.70 17.59 6.25
C ASP A 85 -31.13 17.66 4.77
N GLY A 86 -31.07 16.53 4.06
CA GLY A 86 -31.37 16.45 2.63
C GLY A 86 -30.26 16.99 1.71
N ILE A 87 -29.19 17.54 2.26
CA ILE A 87 -28.08 18.14 1.50
C ILE A 87 -26.88 17.19 1.48
N SER A 88 -26.35 16.93 0.29
CA SER A 88 -25.10 16.19 0.12
C SER A 88 -23.91 17.01 0.61
N ARG A 89 -23.18 16.49 1.60
CA ARG A 89 -21.98 17.10 2.16
C ARG A 89 -20.81 16.15 2.04
N MET A 90 -19.68 16.69 1.59
CA MET A 90 -18.40 15.98 1.58
C MET A 90 -17.55 16.42 2.77
N ARG A 91 -16.87 15.48 3.40
CA ARG A 91 -15.97 15.75 4.53
C ARG A 91 -14.71 14.90 4.40
N ALA A 92 -13.56 15.49 4.70
CA ALA A 92 -12.30 14.75 4.81
C ALA A 92 -12.36 13.72 5.95
N LEU A 93 -11.78 12.55 5.69
CA LEU A 93 -11.54 11.48 6.64
C LEU A 93 -10.04 11.46 6.98
N PRO A 94 -9.63 12.03 8.12
CA PRO A 94 -8.21 12.11 8.48
C PRO A 94 -7.61 10.74 8.77
N GLU A 95 -8.43 9.79 9.25
CA GLU A 95 -8.02 8.39 9.42
C GLU A 95 -9.11 7.44 8.93
N LEU A 96 -8.71 6.29 8.39
CA LEU A 96 -9.58 5.18 8.01
C LEU A 96 -9.01 3.87 8.57
N ARG A 97 -9.64 3.35 9.62
CA ARG A 97 -9.30 2.06 10.22
C ARG A 97 -10.04 0.93 9.52
N ILE A 98 -9.32 -0.13 9.14
CA ILE A 98 -9.87 -1.34 8.54
C ILE A 98 -9.49 -2.53 9.43
N ALA A 99 -10.50 -3.26 9.89
CA ALA A 99 -10.33 -4.43 10.76
C ALA A 99 -9.55 -5.56 10.06
N PRO A 100 -9.00 -6.54 10.81
CA PRO A 100 -8.48 -7.78 10.22
C PRO A 100 -9.51 -8.43 9.30
N ASP A 101 -9.07 -8.92 8.14
CA ASP A 101 -9.91 -9.50 7.07
C ASP A 101 -11.06 -8.60 6.57
N GLY A 102 -11.05 -7.33 6.98
CA GLY A 102 -12.06 -6.34 6.66
C GLY A 102 -11.79 -5.63 5.33
N ASN A 103 -12.75 -4.79 4.94
CA ASN A 103 -12.59 -3.91 3.78
C ASN A 103 -13.28 -2.56 3.96
N ALA A 104 -12.80 -1.58 3.22
CA ALA A 104 -13.44 -0.28 3.05
C ALA A 104 -13.80 -0.08 1.58
N THR A 105 -15.07 0.19 1.29
CA THR A 105 -15.55 0.42 -0.08
C THR A 105 -15.62 1.91 -0.37
N LEU A 106 -14.89 2.33 -1.40
CA LEU A 106 -14.87 3.69 -1.93
C LEU A 106 -15.77 3.71 -3.18
N LYS A 107 -16.91 4.39 -3.10
CA LYS A 107 -17.94 4.41 -4.16
C LYS A 107 -18.59 5.78 -4.29
N PRO A 108 -19.18 6.10 -5.46
CA PRO A 108 -19.96 7.32 -5.64
C PRO A 108 -21.03 7.47 -4.54
N GLY A 109 -21.11 8.67 -3.96
CA GLY A 109 -22.04 8.98 -2.86
C GLY A 109 -21.64 8.42 -1.49
N GLY A 110 -20.49 7.76 -1.36
CA GLY A 110 -19.94 7.29 -0.08
C GLY A 110 -18.50 7.77 0.13
N MET A 111 -17.63 6.90 0.62
CA MET A 111 -16.20 7.18 0.72
C MET A 111 -15.57 7.28 -0.68
N HIS A 112 -14.58 8.15 -0.83
CA HIS A 112 -13.86 8.33 -2.08
C HIS A 112 -12.49 8.95 -1.82
N LEU A 113 -11.60 8.83 -2.80
CA LEU A 113 -10.39 9.64 -2.88
C LEU A 113 -10.76 10.97 -3.52
N MET A 114 -10.40 12.06 -2.88
CA MET A 114 -10.41 13.38 -3.46
C MET A 114 -9.02 13.62 -4.05
N LEU A 115 -8.94 13.84 -5.36
CA LEU A 115 -7.69 14.02 -6.11
C LEU A 115 -7.67 15.43 -6.70
N MET A 116 -6.86 16.31 -6.14
CA MET A 116 -6.86 17.75 -6.43
C MET A 116 -5.64 18.14 -7.26
N GLN A 117 -5.79 19.18 -8.08
CA GLN A 117 -4.69 19.78 -8.83
C GLN A 117 -3.93 18.75 -9.70
N PRO A 118 -4.59 18.14 -10.71
CA PRO A 118 -3.91 17.22 -11.61
C PRO A 118 -2.74 17.94 -12.30
N HIS A 119 -1.55 17.33 -12.25
CA HIS A 119 -0.34 17.90 -12.88
C HIS A 119 -0.41 17.86 -14.41
N ALA A 120 -1.20 16.94 -14.97
CA ALA A 120 -1.46 16.81 -16.39
C ALA A 120 -2.88 16.28 -16.63
N PRO A 121 -3.49 16.52 -17.80
CA PRO A 121 -4.77 15.93 -18.16
C PRO A 121 -4.72 14.40 -18.19
N LEU A 122 -5.69 13.73 -17.56
CA LEU A 122 -5.86 12.29 -17.66
C LEU A 122 -6.73 11.91 -18.87
N LYS A 123 -6.35 10.82 -19.54
CA LYS A 123 -7.13 10.22 -20.64
C LYS A 123 -7.81 8.93 -20.14
N PRO A 124 -8.89 8.47 -20.81
CA PRO A 124 -9.43 7.14 -20.55
C PRO A 124 -8.33 6.08 -20.65
N GLY A 125 -8.30 5.15 -19.69
CA GLY A 125 -7.29 4.10 -19.57
C GLY A 125 -5.98 4.53 -18.89
N SER A 126 -5.78 5.82 -18.60
CA SER A 126 -4.61 6.28 -17.83
C SER A 126 -4.51 5.57 -16.49
N LYS A 127 -3.29 5.20 -16.10
CA LYS A 127 -3.00 4.59 -14.81
C LYS A 127 -2.56 5.65 -13.81
N VAL A 128 -3.25 5.74 -12.69
CA VAL A 128 -2.97 6.67 -11.59
C VAL A 128 -2.45 5.88 -10.41
N VAL A 129 -1.18 6.09 -10.06
CA VAL A 129 -0.60 5.52 -8.85
C VAL A 129 -1.12 6.29 -7.64
N VAL A 130 -1.56 5.56 -6.62
CA VAL A 130 -1.94 6.12 -5.32
C VAL A 130 -1.16 5.42 -4.21
N GLU A 131 -0.78 6.18 -3.21
CA GLU A 131 -0.04 5.72 -2.04
C GLU A 131 -0.82 6.09 -0.78
N PHE A 132 -1.10 5.10 0.06
CA PHE A 132 -1.83 5.25 1.31
C PHE A 132 -0.85 5.09 2.46
N ALA A 133 -0.63 6.16 3.23
CA ALA A 133 0.23 6.12 4.40
C ALA A 133 -0.46 5.36 5.54
N LEU A 134 0.24 4.40 6.13
CA LEU A 134 -0.29 3.60 7.24
C LEU A 134 0.20 4.13 8.60
N LYS A 135 -0.68 4.11 9.59
CA LYS A 135 -0.35 4.40 10.99
C LYS A 135 0.65 3.35 11.49
N GLY A 136 1.76 3.81 12.06
CA GLY A 136 2.88 2.93 12.44
C GLY A 136 3.94 2.75 11.34
N GLY A 137 3.76 3.41 10.18
CA GLY A 137 4.71 3.38 9.07
C GLY A 137 4.32 2.41 7.96
N GLY A 138 5.02 2.54 6.82
CA GLY A 138 4.72 1.78 5.61
C GLY A 138 3.68 2.47 4.72
N VAL A 139 3.61 1.96 3.48
CA VAL A 139 2.77 2.52 2.42
C VAL A 139 2.06 1.37 1.73
N LEU A 140 0.73 1.50 1.62
CA LEU A 140 -0.07 0.69 0.72
C LEU A 140 -0.06 1.39 -0.65
N ARG A 141 0.48 0.76 -1.68
CA ARG A 141 0.48 1.30 -3.05
C ARG A 141 -0.62 0.65 -3.88
N GLY A 142 -1.28 1.45 -4.70
CA GLY A 142 -2.33 1.02 -5.61
C GLY A 142 -2.23 1.69 -6.97
N GLU A 143 -2.90 1.10 -7.95
CA GLU A 143 -3.11 1.69 -9.27
C GLU A 143 -4.61 1.80 -9.54
N LEU A 144 -5.03 2.96 -10.01
CA LEU A 144 -6.41 3.26 -10.39
C LEU A 144 -6.44 3.52 -11.89
N GLU A 145 -7.42 2.95 -12.58
CA GLU A 145 -7.61 3.26 -14.00
C GLU A 145 -8.58 4.43 -14.18
N ALA A 146 -8.18 5.43 -14.95
CA ALA A 146 -9.05 6.55 -15.29
C ALA A 146 -10.11 6.13 -16.31
N ARG A 147 -11.39 6.32 -15.98
CA ARG A 147 -12.52 5.89 -16.82
C ARG A 147 -13.57 6.99 -16.89
N LYS A 148 -14.29 7.04 -18.02
CA LYS A 148 -15.52 7.84 -18.11
C LYS A 148 -16.59 7.21 -17.20
N PRO A 149 -17.52 8.02 -16.66
CA PRO A 149 -18.63 7.53 -15.84
C PRO A 149 -19.51 6.53 -16.59
#